data_AF-A0A8T4ADE0-F1
#
_entry.id   AF-A0A8T4ADE0-F1
#
_cell.length_a   1.000
_cell.length_b   1.000
_cell.length_c   1.000
_cell.angle_alpha   90.00
_cell.angle_beta   90.00
_cell.angle_gamma   90.00
#
_symmetry.space_group_name_H-M   'P 1'
#
loop_
_entity.id
_entity.type
_entity.pdbx_description
1 polymer ?
#
loop_
_entity_poly.entity_id
_entity_poly.type
_entity_poly.pdbx_seq_one_letter_code
_entity_poly.pdbx_strand_id
1 'polypeptide(L)' 'MTNKTTTSSIIKHFSAIVDPRMDRRKQHHLKDIFFITLCASICGADSWVAIETF' A
#
# COMPACT_ATOMS: atom_id res chain seq x y z
N MET A 1 -28.54 20.30 2.54
CA MET A 1 -27.80 19.06 2.22
C MET A 1 -26.33 19.39 2.14
N THR A 2 -25.56 19.11 3.18
CA THR A 2 -24.10 19.29 3.15
C THR A 2 -23.47 18.06 2.49
N ASN A 3 -22.96 18.24 1.27
CA ASN A 3 -22.18 17.20 0.59
C ASN A 3 -20.89 16.98 1.39
N LYS A 4 -20.84 15.87 2.14
CA LYS A 4 -19.65 15.43 2.85
C LYS A 4 -18.67 14.89 1.82
N THR A 5 -17.70 15.72 1.42
CA THR A 5 -16.58 15.28 0.59
C THR A 5 -15.77 14.27 1.40
N THR A 6 -16.01 12.98 1.18
CA THR A 6 -15.23 11.92 1.81
C THR A 6 -13.88 11.84 1.12
N THR A 7 -12.87 12.48 1.69
CA THR A 7 -11.48 12.28 1.27
C THR A 7 -11.08 10.85 1.63
N SER A 8 -11.13 9.95 0.63
CA SER A 8 -10.64 8.58 0.76
C SER A 8 -9.12 8.56 0.69
N SER A 9 -8.48 7.86 1.63
CA SER A 9 -7.03 7.68 1.66
C SER A 9 -6.74 6.18 1.60
N ILE A 10 -5.91 5.78 0.62
CA ILE A 10 -5.46 4.40 0.45
C ILE A 10 -4.81 3.87 1.74
N ILE A 11 -3.98 4.70 2.38
CA ILE A 11 -3.29 4.36 3.61
C ILE A 11 -4.26 4.16 4.78
N LYS A 12 -5.28 5.01 4.87
CA LYS A 12 -6.33 4.89 5.89
C LYS A 12 -7.21 3.67 5.66
N HIS A 13 -7.46 3.31 4.40
CA HIS A 13 -8.25 2.12 4.07
C HIS A 13 -7.60 0.84 4.62
N PHE A 14 -6.27 0.74 4.55
CA PHE A 14 -5.52 -0.42 5.04
C PHE A 14 -5.03 -0.30 6.49
N SER A 15 -5.39 0.75 7.23
CA SER A 15 -4.84 0.96 8.58
C SER A 15 -5.29 -0.08 9.62
N ALA A 16 -6.36 -0.82 9.35
CA ALA A 16 -6.84 -1.90 10.21
C ALA A 16 -6.06 -3.22 10.02
N ILE A 17 -5.21 -3.32 8.99
CA ILE A 17 -4.40 -4.51 8.74
C ILE A 17 -3.20 -4.50 9.68
N VAL A 18 -3.15 -5.50 10.56
CA VAL A 18 -1.95 -5.78 11.37
C VAL A 18 -0.88 -6.35 10.47
N ASP A 19 0.34 -5.80 10.56
CA ASP A 19 1.48 -6.27 9.77
C ASP A 19 1.84 -7.72 10.15
N PRO A 20 1.60 -8.70 9.24
CA PRO A 20 1.80 -10.12 9.54
C PRO A 20 3.27 -10.53 9.52
N ARG A 21 4.17 -9.63 9.09
CA ARG A 21 5.59 -9.93 8.94
C ARG A 21 6.27 -9.95 10.30
N MET A 22 7.30 -10.77 10.44
CA MET A 22 8.17 -10.73 11.62
C MET A 22 8.94 -9.41 11.68
N ASP A 23 9.04 -8.78 12.86
CA ASP A 23 9.71 -7.48 13.02
C ASP A 23 11.15 -7.47 12.49
N ARG A 24 11.93 -8.53 12.75
CA ARG A 24 13.31 -8.67 12.24
C ARG A 24 13.42 -8.71 10.71
N ARG A 25 12.30 -8.83 9.99
CA ARG A 25 12.20 -8.90 8.52
C ARG A 25 11.56 -7.64 7.92
N LYS A 26 11.24 -6.62 8.72
CA LYS A 26 10.61 -5.38 8.26
C LYS A 26 11.67 -4.35 7.86
N GLN A 27 12.03 -4.32 6.59
CA GLN A 27 12.87 -3.25 6.02
C GLN A 27 12.05 -2.02 5.61
N HIS A 28 10.76 -2.23 5.31
CA HIS A 28 9.83 -1.19 4.87
C HIS A 28 8.54 -1.26 5.69
N HIS A 29 7.90 -0.11 5.92
CA HIS A 29 6.57 -0.09 6.53
C HIS A 29 5.54 -0.75 5.60
N LEU A 30 4.56 -1.43 6.19
CA LEU A 30 3.51 -2.12 5.41
C LEU A 30 2.75 -1.14 4.50
N LYS A 31 2.53 0.08 4.99
CA LYS A 31 1.88 1.17 4.26
C LYS A 31 2.62 1.55 2.97
N ASP A 32 3.95 1.57 3.02
CA ASP A 32 4.78 1.92 1.88
C ASP A 32 4.73 0.82 0.83
N ILE A 33 4.72 -0.46 1.27
CA ILE A 33 4.55 -1.62 0.38
C ILE A 33 3.22 -1.55 -0.37
N PHE A 34 2.12 -1.23 0.31
CA PHE A 34 0.82 -1.08 -0.35
C PHE A 34 0.82 0.06 -1.37
N PHE A 35 1.47 1.18 -1.03
CA PHE A 35 1.57 2.32 -1.92
C PHE A 35 2.38 1.98 -3.19
N ILE A 36 3.57 1.40 -3.02
CA ILE A 36 4.45 0.98 -4.13
C ILE A 36 3.74 -0.06 -5.00
N THR A 37 3.14 -1.08 -4.40
CA THR A 37 2.39 -2.14 -5.11
C THR A 37 1.29 -1.54 -5.98
N LEU A 38 0.52 -0.59 -5.45
CA LEU A 38 -0.54 0.08 -6.20
C LEU A 38 0.02 0.89 -7.37
N CYS A 39 1.04 1.72 -7.12
CA CYS A 39 1.69 2.51 -8.16
C CYS A 39 2.28 1.63 -9.27
N ALA A 40 3.03 0.60 -8.89
CA ALA A 40 3.65 -0.34 -9.83
C ALA A 40 2.58 -1.10 -10.64
N SER A 41 1.50 -1.55 -10.00
CA SER A 41 0.39 -2.25 -10.70
C SER A 41 -0.28 -1.35 -11.74
N ILE A 42 -0.48 -0.06 -11.42
CA ILE A 42 -1.05 0.92 -12.37
C ILE A 42 -0.08 1.18 -13.53
N CYS A 43 1.22 1.14 -13.28
CA CYS A 43 2.27 1.26 -14.30
C CYS A 43 2.49 -0.03 -15.11
N GLY A 44 1.73 -1.11 -14.84
CA GLY A 44 1.79 -2.36 -15.59
C GLY A 44 2.80 -3.39 -15.07
N ALA A 45 3.33 -3.22 -13.85
CA ALA A 45 4.09 -4.29 -13.20
C ALA A 45 3.14 -5.46 -12.83
N ASP A 46 3.34 -6.61 -13.45
CA ASP A 46 2.47 -7.79 -13.35
C ASP A 46 3.00 -8.89 -12.42
N SER A 47 4.14 -8.66 -11.77
CA SER A 47 4.77 -9.61 -10.87
C SER A 47 5.43 -8.91 -9.67
N TRP A 48 5.59 -9.64 -8.57
CA TRP A 48 6.28 -9.14 -7.38
C TRP A 48 7.74 -8.76 -7.65
N VAL A 49 8.40 -9.48 -8.55
CA VAL A 49 9.78 -9.16 -8.97
C VAL A 49 9.82 -7.83 -9.72
N ALA A 50 8.84 -7.54 -10.57
CA ALA A 50 8.73 -6.25 -11.24
C ALA A 50 8.37 -5.11 -10.26
N ILE A 51 7.60 -5.39 -9.21
CA ILE A 51 7.30 -4.40 -8.17
C ILE A 51 8.54 -4.11 -7.31
N GLU A 52 9.36 -5.12 -6.99
CA GLU A 52 10.57 -4.99 -6.18
C GLU A 52 11.61 -4.03 -6.78
N THR A 53 11.56 -3.75 -8.09
CA THR A 53 12.50 -2.83 -8.74
C THR A 53 12.24 -1.34 -8.45
N PHE A 54 11.20 -1.00 -7.68
CA PHE A 54 10.78 0.36 -7.35
C PHE A 54 10.81 0.64 -5.84
#